data_AF-A0A8J6YA92-F1
#
_entry.id   AF-A0A8J6YA92-F1
#
_cell.length_a   1.000
_cell.length_b   1.000
_cell.length_c   1.000
_cell.angle_alpha   90.00
_cell.angle_beta   90.00
_cell.angle_gamma   90.00
#
_symmetry.space_group_name_H-M   'P 1'
#
loop_
_entity.id
_entity.type
_entity.pdbx_description
1 polymer ?
#
loop_
_entity_poly.entity_id
_entity_poly.type
_entity_poly.pdbx_seq_one_letter_code
_entity_poly.pdbx_strand_id
1 'polypeptide(L)'
;VARVEDAADEVAFALMVDDGEAFSLNELTRLVYDPFPARLTIAVEGQVLEAVGFLAGADFFERPPVDAWNVLRSLEGRWISPDLVTAAATPGPDDVQPDPDVLVLASIPRRYFTPPDAAEVESAIVAGLVPEEMLRLVWRPPPAAEANAEESVDWLTVMANAETSVPD
;
A
#
# COMPACT_ATOMS: atom_id res chain seq x y z
N VAL A 1 3.64 33.58 -13.43
CA VAL A 1 4.59 32.54 -12.98
C VAL A 1 4.41 32.45 -11.49
N ALA A 2 3.74 31.41 -11.00
CA ALA A 2 3.63 31.16 -9.55
C ALA A 2 5.04 31.03 -8.98
N ARG A 3 5.28 31.50 -7.75
CA ARG A 3 6.55 31.22 -7.10
C ARG A 3 6.62 29.73 -6.81
N VAL A 4 7.83 29.18 -6.85
CA VAL A 4 8.06 27.76 -6.52
C VAL A 4 7.58 27.43 -5.11
N GLU A 5 7.65 28.41 -4.21
CA GLU A 5 7.08 28.36 -2.86
C GLU A 5 5.56 28.15 -2.90
N ASP A 6 4.82 29.06 -3.55
CA ASP A 6 3.36 28.95 -3.70
C ASP A 6 2.93 27.59 -4.28
N ALA A 7 3.64 27.10 -5.30
CA ALA A 7 3.34 25.82 -5.93
C ALA A 7 3.69 24.61 -5.04
N ALA A 8 4.75 24.70 -4.22
CA ALA A 8 5.10 23.65 -3.29
C ALA A 8 4.10 23.58 -2.13
N ASP A 9 3.65 24.74 -1.64
CA ASP A 9 2.63 24.85 -0.59
C ASP A 9 1.29 24.28 -1.06
N GLU A 10 0.86 24.56 -2.30
CA GLU A 10 -0.36 23.98 -2.87
C GLU A 10 -0.30 22.45 -2.95
N VAL A 11 0.85 21.88 -3.36
CA VAL A 11 1.01 20.42 -3.41
C VAL A 11 1.08 19.82 -2.01
N ALA A 12 1.83 20.44 -1.08
CA ALA A 12 1.89 19.99 0.31
C ALA A 12 0.50 20.01 0.95
N PHE A 13 -0.28 21.06 0.72
CA PHE A 13 -1.65 21.16 1.19
C PHE A 13 -2.55 20.05 0.63
N ALA A 14 -2.41 19.70 -0.65
CA ALA A 14 -3.17 18.60 -1.25
C ALA A 14 -2.80 17.21 -0.69
N LEU A 15 -1.60 17.05 -0.15
CA LEU A 15 -1.11 15.80 0.44
C LEU A 15 -1.35 15.69 1.95
N MET A 16 -1.57 16.82 2.62
CA MET A 16 -1.95 16.86 4.02
C MET A 16 -3.45 16.68 4.17
N VAL A 17 -3.85 15.91 5.19
CA VAL A 17 -5.24 15.88 5.63
C VAL A 17 -5.36 16.84 6.81
N ASP A 18 -6.42 17.66 6.84
CA ASP A 18 -6.64 18.65 7.88
C ASP A 18 -6.63 18.04 9.28
N ASP A 19 -6.07 18.79 10.24
CA ASP A 19 -6.06 18.40 11.64
C ASP A 19 -7.49 18.18 12.16
N GLY A 20 -7.75 16.98 12.68
CA GLY A 20 -9.06 16.59 13.24
C GLY A 20 -9.95 15.78 12.30
N GLU A 21 -9.51 15.51 11.07
CA GLU A 21 -10.12 14.49 10.22
C GLU A 21 -9.87 13.09 10.77
N ALA A 22 -10.85 12.19 10.57
CA ALA A 22 -10.80 10.83 11.10
C ALA A 22 -9.94 9.88 10.26
N PHE A 23 -9.45 10.35 9.10
CA PHE A 23 -8.77 9.53 8.10
C PHE A 23 -7.48 10.18 7.63
N SER A 24 -6.41 9.40 7.57
CA SER A 24 -5.17 9.73 6.90
C SER A 24 -5.30 9.66 5.37
N LEU A 25 -4.34 10.23 4.63
CA LEU A 25 -4.27 10.12 3.17
C LEU A 25 -4.30 8.66 2.69
N ASN A 26 -3.62 7.76 3.39
CA ASN A 26 -3.62 6.33 3.06
C ASN A 26 -5.00 5.70 3.30
N GLU A 27 -5.75 6.12 4.31
CA GLU A 27 -7.10 5.62 4.54
C GLU A 27 -8.08 6.12 3.48
N LEU A 28 -8.02 7.41 3.13
CA LEU A 28 -8.80 7.96 2.01
C LEU A 28 -8.50 7.23 0.70
N THR A 29 -7.22 6.97 0.43
CA THR A 29 -6.79 6.28 -0.77
C THR A 29 -7.28 4.84 -0.79
N ARG A 30 -7.25 4.13 0.35
CA ARG A 30 -7.80 2.78 0.47
C ARG A 30 -9.31 2.74 0.24
N LEU A 31 -10.06 3.74 0.70
CA LEU A 31 -11.51 3.79 0.44
C LEU A 31 -11.86 3.82 -1.05
N VAL A 32 -10.97 4.37 -1.89
CA VAL A 32 -11.20 4.51 -3.34
C VAL A 32 -10.60 3.34 -4.12
N TYR A 33 -9.36 2.94 -3.81
CA TYR A 33 -8.58 2.04 -4.64
C TYR A 33 -8.41 0.63 -4.06
N ASP A 34 -8.75 0.41 -2.79
CA ASP A 34 -8.67 -0.91 -2.17
C ASP A 34 -9.97 -1.70 -2.39
N PRO A 35 -9.99 -2.76 -3.22
CA PRO A 35 -11.19 -3.58 -3.42
C PRO A 35 -11.51 -4.44 -2.20
N PHE A 36 -10.60 -4.53 -1.22
CA PHE A 36 -10.80 -5.31 -0.01
C PHE A 36 -11.00 -4.39 1.21
N PRO A 37 -12.10 -4.56 1.97
CA PRO A 37 -12.37 -3.74 3.15
C PRO A 37 -11.40 -4.03 4.31
N ALA A 38 -10.62 -5.10 4.23
CA ALA A 38 -9.67 -5.53 5.26
C ALA A 38 -8.37 -6.06 4.62
N ARG A 39 -7.31 -6.16 5.43
CA ARG A 39 -6.05 -6.76 4.99
C ARG A 39 -6.25 -8.25 4.67
N LEU A 40 -5.68 -8.69 3.57
CA LEU A 40 -5.70 -10.08 3.14
C LEU A 40 -4.35 -10.73 3.40
N THR A 41 -4.33 -11.66 4.35
CA THR A 41 -3.16 -12.46 4.75
C THR A 41 -3.51 -13.93 4.65
N ILE A 42 -2.66 -14.72 4.00
CA ILE A 42 -2.85 -16.16 3.80
C ILE A 42 -1.66 -16.88 4.43
N ALA A 43 -1.93 -17.67 5.47
CA ALA A 43 -0.97 -18.64 5.98
C ALA A 43 -1.09 -19.93 5.17
N VAL A 44 0.05 -20.49 4.74
CA VAL A 44 0.09 -21.73 3.95
C VAL A 44 0.86 -22.79 4.70
N GLU A 45 0.18 -23.89 5.01
CA GLU A 45 0.83 -25.11 5.46
C GLU A 45 1.24 -25.96 4.25
N GLY A 46 2.54 -26.07 4.01
CA GLY A 46 3.10 -26.88 2.93
C GLY A 46 4.08 -26.12 2.05
N GLN A 47 4.34 -26.67 0.86
CA GLN A 47 5.28 -26.08 -0.09
C GLN A 47 4.54 -25.17 -1.07
N VAL A 48 4.87 -23.89 -1.06
CA VAL A 48 4.36 -22.93 -2.05
C VAL A 48 5.03 -23.20 -3.41
N LEU A 49 4.21 -23.34 -4.45
CA LEU A 49 4.62 -23.62 -5.82
C LEU A 49 4.57 -22.35 -6.69
N GLU A 50 3.64 -21.44 -6.41
CA GLU A 50 3.45 -20.19 -7.14
C GLU A 50 2.81 -19.14 -6.21
N ALA A 51 3.32 -17.92 -6.24
CA ALA A 51 2.73 -16.76 -5.58
C ALA A 51 2.84 -15.54 -6.51
N VAL A 52 1.70 -15.02 -6.97
CA VAL A 52 1.58 -13.88 -7.87
C VAL A 52 0.76 -12.80 -7.17
N GLY A 53 1.28 -11.57 -7.15
CA GLY A 53 0.62 -10.41 -6.54
C GLY A 53 0.65 -10.41 -4.99
N PHE A 54 1.40 -11.31 -4.36
CA PHE A 54 1.58 -11.36 -2.91
C PHE A 54 3.01 -11.00 -2.48
N LEU A 55 3.14 -10.32 -1.35
CA LEU A 55 4.36 -10.17 -0.60
C LEU A 55 4.55 -11.40 0.30
N ALA A 56 5.70 -12.05 0.21
CA ALA A 56 6.05 -13.19 1.07
C ALA A 56 6.61 -12.69 2.41
N GLY A 57 5.97 -13.10 3.50
CA GLY A 57 6.47 -13.01 4.87
C GLY A 57 7.20 -14.30 5.29
N ALA A 58 7.49 -14.43 6.59
CA ALA A 58 8.14 -15.62 7.13
C ALA A 58 7.29 -16.89 6.95
N ASP A 59 5.99 -16.80 7.30
CA ASP A 59 5.04 -17.93 7.28
C ASP A 59 3.69 -17.56 6.62
N PHE A 60 3.62 -16.41 5.94
CA PHE A 60 2.39 -15.91 5.36
C PHE A 60 2.63 -15.18 4.04
N PHE A 61 1.56 -15.00 3.28
CA PHE A 61 1.51 -14.20 2.06
C PHE A 61 0.51 -13.06 2.28
N GLU A 62 0.92 -11.84 2.04
CA GLU A 62 0.07 -10.66 2.21
C GLU A 62 -0.09 -9.93 0.88
N ARG A 63 -1.29 -9.46 0.59
CA ARG A 63 -1.49 -8.57 -0.56
C ARG A 63 -0.78 -7.23 -0.29
N PRO A 64 -0.04 -6.65 -1.25
CA PRO A 64 0.50 -5.30 -1.11
C PRO A 64 -0.59 -4.31 -0.67
N PRO A 65 -0.34 -3.48 0.36
CA PRO A 65 -1.28 -2.45 0.76
C PRO A 65 -1.34 -1.34 -0.29
N VAL A 66 -2.53 -0.76 -0.48
CA VAL A 66 -2.66 0.52 -1.18
C VAL A 66 -2.12 1.62 -0.26
N ASP A 67 -1.02 2.26 -0.68
CA ASP A 67 -0.27 3.23 0.13
C ASP A 67 0.23 4.39 -0.76
N ALA A 68 -0.40 5.56 -0.61
CA ALA A 68 -0.10 6.74 -1.41
C ALA A 68 1.32 7.23 -1.20
N TRP A 69 1.84 7.16 0.02
CA TRP A 69 3.21 7.58 0.33
C TRP A 69 4.26 6.68 -0.32
N ASN A 70 4.00 5.36 -0.36
CA ASN A 70 4.87 4.44 -1.09
C ASN A 70 4.84 4.69 -2.60
N VAL A 71 3.66 5.01 -3.17
CA VAL A 71 3.54 5.37 -4.60
C VAL A 71 4.33 6.63 -4.90
N LEU A 72 4.14 7.71 -4.14
CA LEU A 72 4.89 8.95 -4.33
C LEU A 72 6.40 8.71 -4.23
N ARG A 73 6.85 7.95 -3.23
CA ARG A 73 8.26 7.59 -3.06
C ARG A 73 8.81 6.77 -4.24
N SER A 74 7.99 5.92 -4.85
CA SER A 74 8.40 5.13 -6.02
C SER A 74 8.58 5.97 -7.30
N LEU A 75 8.01 7.18 -7.34
CA LEU A 75 8.16 8.13 -8.45
C LEU A 75 9.40 9.02 -8.31
N GLU A 76 10.13 8.91 -7.19
CA GLU A 76 11.41 9.60 -6.96
C GLU A 76 12.38 9.40 -8.13
N GLY A 77 12.91 10.50 -8.66
CA GLY A 77 13.85 10.48 -9.77
C GLY A 77 13.25 10.25 -11.15
N ARG A 78 11.92 10.11 -11.28
CA ARG A 78 11.24 10.06 -12.58
C ARG A 78 11.27 11.40 -13.32
N TRP A 79 10.99 12.50 -12.61
CA TRP A 79 10.98 13.85 -13.17
C TRP A 79 11.89 14.82 -12.43
N ILE A 80 11.97 14.67 -11.11
CA ILE A 80 12.85 15.43 -10.24
C ILE A 80 13.49 14.48 -9.21
N SER A 81 14.73 14.77 -8.83
CA SER A 81 15.38 14.14 -7.68
C SER A 81 16.29 15.15 -6.96
N PRO A 82 16.19 15.32 -5.63
CA PRO A 82 15.16 14.73 -4.76
C PRO A 82 13.77 15.35 -4.95
N ASP A 83 12.71 14.58 -4.75
CA ASP A 83 11.35 15.10 -4.54
C ASP A 83 11.21 15.66 -3.12
N LEU A 84 11.28 16.98 -3.04
CA LEU A 84 11.23 17.71 -1.78
C LEU A 84 9.83 17.73 -1.15
N VAL A 85 8.77 17.61 -1.95
CA VAL A 85 7.40 17.64 -1.42
C VAL A 85 7.12 16.35 -0.69
N THR A 86 7.41 15.20 -1.31
CA THR A 86 7.29 13.90 -0.64
C THR A 86 8.23 13.81 0.56
N ALA A 87 9.46 14.32 0.47
CA ALA A 87 10.40 14.32 1.59
C ALA A 87 9.94 15.18 2.78
N ALA A 88 9.27 16.31 2.55
CA ALA A 88 8.78 17.20 3.59
C ALA A 88 7.41 16.78 4.16
N ALA A 89 6.54 16.21 3.33
CA ALA A 89 5.15 15.91 3.69
C ALA A 89 4.92 14.48 4.20
N THR A 90 5.87 13.55 4.01
CA THR A 90 5.70 12.17 4.48
C THR A 90 5.48 12.14 6.01
N PRO A 91 4.34 11.60 6.50
CA PRO A 91 4.07 11.50 7.93
C PRO A 91 5.06 10.53 8.58
N GLY A 92 5.69 10.97 9.67
CA GLY A 92 6.44 10.12 10.59
C GLY A 92 5.71 10.04 11.95
N PRO A 93 6.13 9.13 12.85
CA PRO A 93 5.75 9.25 14.27
C PRO A 93 6.15 10.64 14.80
N ASP A 94 5.31 11.28 15.62
CA ASP A 94 5.54 12.64 16.16
C ASP A 94 6.91 12.79 16.85
N ASP A 95 7.42 11.71 17.43
CA ASP A 95 8.71 11.60 18.11
C ASP A 95 9.92 11.38 17.18
N VAL A 96 9.69 11.24 15.86
CA VAL A 96 10.70 10.94 14.83
C VAL A 96 10.62 11.90 13.64
N GLN A 97 9.78 12.93 13.69
CA GLN A 97 9.74 13.95 12.64
C GLN A 97 10.58 15.16 13.07
N PRO A 98 11.92 15.17 12.88
CA PRO A 98 12.62 16.44 12.93
C PRO A 98 11.99 17.32 11.86
N ASP A 99 11.73 18.58 12.18
CA ASP A 99 11.42 19.59 11.16
C ASP A 99 12.42 19.39 10.02
N PRO A 100 11.96 19.21 8.77
CA PRO A 100 12.85 18.96 7.65
C PRO A 100 13.90 20.07 7.63
N ASP A 101 15.18 19.72 7.77
CA ASP A 101 16.26 20.71 7.74
C ASP A 101 16.32 21.29 6.32
N VAL A 102 15.69 22.45 6.17
CA VAL A 102 15.51 23.15 4.90
C VAL A 102 16.87 23.46 4.27
N LEU A 103 17.91 23.71 5.07
CA LEU A 103 19.25 23.98 4.57
C LEU A 103 19.90 22.71 4.03
N VAL A 104 19.70 21.59 4.69
CA VAL A 104 20.14 20.28 4.18
C VAL A 104 19.42 19.95 2.88
N LEU A 105 18.09 20.05 2.84
CA LEU A 105 17.30 19.79 1.62
C LEU A 105 17.66 20.72 0.46
N ALA A 106 17.90 22.00 0.74
CA ALA A 106 18.33 22.98 -0.26
C ALA A 106 19.75 22.72 -0.80
N SER A 107 20.60 22.06 -0.02
CA SER A 107 21.98 21.72 -0.42
C SER A 107 22.08 20.50 -1.33
N ILE A 108 21.00 19.71 -1.48
CA ILE A 108 21.01 18.49 -2.31
C ILE A 108 21.01 18.87 -3.80
N PRO A 109 22.00 18.39 -4.60
CA PRO A 109 22.02 18.66 -6.03
C PRO A 109 20.78 18.13 -6.74
N ARG A 110 20.04 19.03 -7.41
CA ARG A 110 18.80 18.67 -8.10
C ARG A 110 19.07 18.17 -9.50
N ARG A 111 18.40 17.09 -9.88
CA ARG A 111 18.30 16.63 -11.27
C ARG A 111 16.86 16.80 -11.72
N TYR A 112 16.70 17.46 -12.85
CA TYR A 112 15.40 17.62 -13.51
C TYR A 112 15.48 16.97 -14.88
N PHE A 113 14.39 16.31 -15.26
CA PHE A 113 14.18 15.76 -16.60
C PHE A 113 13.18 16.64 -17.35
N THR A 114 12.64 16.12 -18.45
CA THR A 114 11.49 16.75 -19.11
C THR A 114 10.36 16.92 -18.09
N PRO A 115 9.87 18.15 -17.86
CA PRO A 115 8.75 18.37 -16.96
C PRO A 115 7.53 17.59 -17.43
N PRO A 116 6.87 16.82 -16.55
CA PRO A 116 5.63 16.15 -16.92
C PRO A 116 4.51 17.16 -17.11
N ASP A 117 3.50 16.76 -17.87
CA ASP A 117 2.19 17.40 -17.78
C ASP A 117 1.37 16.79 -16.63
N ALA A 118 0.25 17.43 -16.29
CA ALA A 118 -0.61 16.98 -15.19
C ALA A 118 -1.19 15.57 -15.42
N ALA A 119 -1.49 15.20 -16.66
CA ALA A 119 -2.06 13.89 -16.99
C ALA A 119 -1.03 12.77 -16.83
N GLU A 120 0.24 13.05 -17.13
CA GLU A 120 1.34 12.11 -16.90
C GLU A 120 1.54 11.85 -15.40
N VAL A 121 1.48 12.90 -14.57
CA VAL A 121 1.59 12.77 -13.10
C VAL A 121 0.42 11.96 -12.54
N GLU A 122 -0.81 12.33 -12.90
CA GLU A 122 -2.02 11.62 -12.46
C GLU A 122 -1.97 10.14 -12.84
N SER A 123 -1.67 9.85 -14.11
CA SER A 123 -1.59 8.48 -14.62
C SER A 123 -0.54 7.65 -13.87
N ALA A 124 0.62 8.22 -13.56
CA ALA A 124 1.67 7.52 -12.82
C ALA A 124 1.27 7.24 -11.36
N ILE A 125 0.58 8.17 -10.70
CA ILE A 125 0.07 7.99 -9.34
C ILE A 125 -1.03 6.91 -9.34
N VAL A 126 -2.02 7.02 -10.22
CA VAL A 126 -3.12 6.06 -10.33
C VAL A 126 -2.61 4.66 -10.65
N ALA A 127 -1.63 4.53 -11.55
CA ALA A 127 -1.03 3.24 -11.88
C ALA A 127 -0.33 2.56 -10.69
N GLY A 128 0.18 3.34 -9.73
CA GLY A 128 0.75 2.79 -8.49
C GLY A 128 -0.30 2.45 -7.42
N LEU A 129 -1.47 3.09 -7.47
CA LEU A 129 -2.55 2.90 -6.50
C LEU A 129 -3.52 1.78 -6.87
N VAL A 130 -3.71 1.53 -8.16
CA VAL A 130 -4.55 0.44 -8.64
C VAL A 130 -3.84 -0.89 -8.33
N PRO A 131 -4.42 -1.75 -7.50
CA PRO A 131 -3.80 -3.02 -7.14
C PRO A 131 -3.74 -3.97 -8.34
N GLU A 132 -2.82 -4.93 -8.28
CA GLU A 132 -2.68 -6.00 -9.28
C GLU A 132 -4.03 -6.69 -9.55
N GLU A 133 -4.37 -6.86 -10.84
CA GLU A 133 -5.64 -7.44 -11.26
C GLU A 133 -5.78 -8.92 -10.86
N MET A 134 -4.67 -9.61 -10.62
CA MET A 134 -4.65 -11.05 -10.33
C MET A 134 -3.79 -11.39 -9.12
N LEU A 135 -4.45 -11.93 -8.10
CA LEU A 135 -3.82 -12.57 -6.95
C LEU A 135 -3.92 -14.07 -7.11
N ARG A 136 -2.78 -14.77 -7.14
CA ARG A 136 -2.75 -16.24 -7.27
C ARG A 136 -1.75 -16.86 -6.32
N LEU A 137 -2.20 -17.86 -5.57
CA LEU A 137 -1.38 -18.65 -4.68
C LEU A 137 -1.63 -20.13 -4.95
N VAL A 138 -0.58 -20.89 -5.25
CA VAL A 138 -0.63 -22.33 -5.49
C VAL A 138 0.33 -23.00 -4.53
N TRP A 139 -0.14 -23.99 -3.79
CA TRP A 139 0.68 -24.74 -2.84
C TRP A 139 0.39 -26.22 -2.88
N ARG A 140 1.37 -26.99 -2.40
CA ARG A 140 1.25 -28.42 -2.16
C ARG A 140 1.14 -28.63 -0.64
N PRO A 141 0.07 -29.26 -0.15
CA PRO A 141 -0.04 -29.57 1.27
C PRO A 141 1.10 -30.50 1.70
N PRO A 142 1.50 -30.50 2.98
CA PRO A 142 2.47 -31.47 3.48
C PRO A 142 1.95 -32.89 3.21
N PRO A 143 2.83 -33.88 3.00
CA PRO A 143 2.40 -35.27 2.96
C PRO A 143 1.59 -35.53 4.23
N ALA A 144 0.38 -36.07 4.07
CA ALA A 144 -0.41 -36.45 5.22
C ALA A 144 0.49 -37.32 6.09
N ALA A 145 0.71 -36.91 7.35
CA ALA A 145 1.10 -37.88 8.35
C ALA A 145 0.09 -39.02 8.22
N GLU A 146 0.52 -40.28 8.38
CA GLU A 146 -0.39 -41.41 8.52
C GLU A 146 -1.22 -41.21 9.81
N ALA A 147 -2.12 -40.24 9.77
CA ALA A 147 -3.14 -39.97 10.76
C ALA A 147 -4.25 -40.94 10.39
N ASN A 148 -4.55 -41.81 11.34
CA ASN A 148 -5.68 -42.71 11.30
C ASN A 148 -6.89 -41.99 10.68
N ALA A 149 -7.54 -42.66 9.73
CA ALA A 149 -8.71 -42.18 9.05
C ALA A 149 -9.86 -41.94 10.04
N GLU A 150 -9.88 -40.78 10.69
CA GLU A 150 -11.04 -40.26 11.40
C GLU A 150 -11.11 -38.75 11.16
N GLU A 151 -12.19 -38.38 10.48
CA GLU A 151 -12.76 -37.04 10.33
C GLU A 151 -11.99 -36.03 9.45
N SER A 152 -12.16 -36.19 8.12
CA SER A 152 -12.14 -35.02 7.25
C SER A 152 -13.32 -34.12 7.63
N VAL A 153 -13.04 -33.07 8.40
CA VAL A 153 -14.05 -32.03 8.64
C VAL A 153 -14.35 -31.37 7.31
N ASP A 154 -15.56 -31.60 6.81
CA ASP A 154 -16.06 -30.92 5.62
C ASP A 154 -16.33 -29.46 5.95
N TRP A 155 -15.35 -28.60 5.64
CA TRP A 155 -15.41 -27.17 5.90
C TRP A 155 -16.59 -26.47 5.21
N LEU A 156 -17.13 -27.02 4.10
CA LEU A 156 -18.35 -26.50 3.48
C LEU A 156 -19.56 -26.69 4.40
N THR A 157 -19.63 -27.82 5.10
CA THR A 157 -20.67 -28.08 6.10
C THR A 157 -20.50 -27.19 7.34
N VAL A 158 -19.27 -26.90 7.77
CA VAL A 158 -19.01 -25.99 8.90
C VAL A 158 -19.44 -24.55 8.56
N MET A 159 -19.13 -24.07 7.34
CA MET A 159 -19.52 -22.73 6.91
C MET A 159 -21.05 -22.59 6.73
N ALA A 160 -21.73 -23.60 6.18
CA ALA A 160 -23.18 -23.58 6.03
C ALA A 160 -23.93 -23.50 7.38
N ASN A 161 -23.37 -24.11 8.43
CA ASN A 161 -23.96 -24.08 9.77
C ASN A 161 -23.69 -22.76 10.53
N ALA A 162 -22.63 -22.03 10.16
CA ALA A 162 -22.33 -20.72 10.73
C ALA A 162 -23.33 -19.65 10.26
N GLU A 163 -23.81 -19.72 9.01
CA GLU A 163 -24.81 -18.79 8.47
C GLU A 163 -26.22 -18.99 9.05
N THR A 164 -26.53 -20.18 9.57
CA THR A 164 -27.84 -20.50 10.18
C THR A 164 -27.92 -20.19 11.67
N SER A 165 -26.82 -19.76 12.29
CA SER A 165 -26.73 -19.49 13.74
C SER A 165 -26.70 -17.99 14.08
N VAL A 166 -27.43 -17.16 13.33
CA VAL A 166 -27.72 -15.78 13.75
C VAL A 166 -29.03 -15.81 14.56
N PRO A 167 -29.00 -15.52 15.87
CA PRO A 167 -30.24 -15.37 16.64
C PRO A 167 -30.94 -14.06 16.25
N ASP A 168 -32.28 -14.11 16.17
CA ASP A 168 -33.17 -12.96 15.99
C ASP A 168 -32.94 -11.84 17.04
#